data_AF-A0A1Q7JTU1-F1
#
_entry.id   AF-A0A1Q7JTU1-F1
#
_cell.length_a   1.000
_cell.length_b   1.000
_cell.length_c   1.000
_cell.angle_alpha   90.00
_cell.angle_beta   90.00
_cell.angle_gamma   90.00
#
_symmetry.space_group_name_H-M   'P 1'
#
loop_
_entity.id
_entity.type
_entity.pdbx_description
1 polymer ?
#
loop_
_entity_poly.entity_id
_entity_poly.type
_entity_poly.pdbx_seq_one_letter_code
_entity_poly.pdbx_strand_id
1 'polypeptide(L)'
;MAVLLTTRPTDRLSAQAVTDAGQVQNSGALFLLFPVGAQAVGMGQTAVALDGRGEAAFWNPAGLATLPLGEFALHSANLAAGNTSALTAFFPSRRIGVLGGAVYLVDYGDEDVNDSTGTAIARIAPRNFELLASYATELSPAFALGVSYKLVEFRVDCSGDCRQVPAGRGVTHALDIGGQFTVGPRGALRVGVAVRNVGFQLQVNNRDQADPLPARVVVGAIYSVSFRPLPGGGDGDRFDVRFAADIDSPWGQVGSPQMRFGVDLGYQRLVRVRGGYAFAGGSAGLSGPSVGLGITSGAIGVDLARPFLQGAGLVTPNPTFISFRVAF
;
A
#
# COMPACT_ATOMS: atom_id res chain seq x y z
N MET A 1 5.62 -23.64 -24.00
CA MET A 1 6.72 -24.55 -24.41
C MET A 1 7.31 -24.05 -25.72
N ALA A 2 8.46 -23.36 -25.64
CA ALA A 2 9.49 -23.12 -26.66
C ALA A 2 10.48 -22.11 -26.03
N VAL A 3 11.62 -22.60 -25.55
CA VAL A 3 12.66 -21.78 -24.92
C VAL A 3 13.64 -21.35 -26.01
N LEU A 4 13.70 -20.05 -26.30
CA LEU A 4 14.72 -19.47 -27.17
C LEU A 4 15.94 -19.12 -26.31
N LEU A 5 17.02 -19.88 -26.47
CA LEU A 5 18.30 -19.64 -25.81
C LEU A 5 18.99 -18.41 -26.40
N THR A 6 19.05 -17.31 -25.63
CA THR A 6 19.94 -16.18 -25.92
C THR A 6 21.22 -16.28 -25.10
N THR A 7 22.37 -16.35 -25.77
CA THR A 7 23.71 -16.56 -25.19
C THR A 7 24.38 -15.28 -24.70
N ARG A 8 23.77 -14.60 -23.72
CA ARG A 8 24.46 -13.57 -22.91
C ARG A 8 24.16 -13.80 -21.43
N PRO A 9 25.13 -13.67 -20.52
CA PRO A 9 24.88 -13.81 -19.09
C PRO A 9 24.02 -12.63 -18.64
N THR A 10 22.72 -12.85 -18.49
CA THR A 10 21.85 -11.91 -17.78
C THR A 10 21.93 -12.22 -16.29
N ASP A 11 23.01 -11.80 -15.65
CA ASP A 11 23.12 -11.73 -14.19
C ASP A 11 22.33 -10.51 -13.69
N ARG A 12 21.01 -10.55 -13.84
CA ARG A 12 20.08 -9.57 -13.25
C ARG A 12 18.98 -10.33 -12.52
N LEU A 13 18.62 -9.86 -11.32
CA LEU A 13 17.60 -10.44 -10.45
C LEU A 13 16.26 -10.59 -11.20
N SER A 14 16.03 -11.75 -11.79
CA SER A 14 14.82 -12.12 -12.51
C SER A 14 13.61 -12.36 -11.59
N ALA A 15 13.78 -12.25 -10.28
CA ALA A 15 12.71 -12.49 -9.30
C ALA A 15 11.72 -11.31 -9.16
N GLN A 16 12.03 -10.12 -9.70
CA GLN A 16 11.17 -8.93 -9.60
C GLN A 16 10.90 -8.24 -10.96
N ALA A 17 11.26 -8.88 -12.08
CA ALA A 17 11.05 -8.30 -13.39
C ALA A 17 9.56 -8.37 -13.79
N VAL A 18 8.90 -7.22 -13.90
CA VAL A 18 7.58 -7.11 -14.51
C VAL A 18 7.73 -6.51 -15.90
N THR A 19 7.38 -7.27 -16.94
CA THR A 19 7.45 -6.82 -18.34
C THR A 19 6.17 -6.10 -18.74
N ASP A 20 6.29 -4.87 -19.25
CA ASP A 20 5.22 -4.12 -19.92
C ASP A 20 5.67 -3.71 -21.33
N ALA A 21 4.93 -4.11 -22.36
CA ALA A 21 5.13 -3.69 -23.76
C ALA A 21 6.59 -3.66 -24.29
N GLY A 22 7.43 -4.63 -23.88
CA GLY A 22 8.84 -4.70 -24.31
C GLY A 22 9.80 -3.79 -23.53
N GLN A 23 9.33 -3.11 -22.48
CA GLN A 23 10.14 -2.47 -21.45
C GLN A 23 10.07 -3.31 -20.17
N VAL A 24 11.20 -3.89 -19.76
CA VAL A 24 11.32 -4.51 -18.44
C VAL A 24 11.33 -3.37 -17.42
N GLN A 25 10.27 -3.25 -16.62
CA GLN A 25 10.28 -2.35 -15.45
C GLN A 25 11.13 -3.04 -14.39
N ASN A 26 12.43 -2.78 -14.41
CA ASN A 26 13.31 -3.11 -13.29
C ASN A 26 13.14 -2.01 -12.24
N SER A 27 12.30 -2.27 -11.24
CA SER A 27 12.22 -1.43 -10.05
C SER A 27 12.69 -2.22 -8.84
N GLY A 28 13.56 -1.59 -8.04
CA GLY A 28 13.98 -2.12 -6.76
C GLY A 28 12.88 -1.92 -5.72
N ALA A 29 12.80 -2.81 -4.72
CA ALA A 29 11.82 -2.70 -3.63
C ALA A 29 10.35 -2.65 -4.10
N LEU A 30 9.95 -3.56 -5.02
CA LEU A 30 8.54 -3.65 -5.48
C LEU A 30 7.53 -3.89 -4.35
N PHE A 31 7.97 -4.38 -3.19
CA PHE A 31 7.12 -4.57 -2.02
C PHE A 31 6.49 -3.25 -1.53
N LEU A 32 7.07 -2.09 -1.84
CA LEU A 32 6.49 -0.76 -1.56
C LEU A 32 5.16 -0.51 -2.29
N LEU A 33 4.80 -1.36 -3.26
CA LEU A 33 3.53 -1.33 -3.98
C LEU A 33 2.49 -2.27 -3.39
N PHE A 34 2.87 -3.15 -2.46
CA PHE A 34 1.91 -4.00 -1.79
C PHE A 34 0.99 -3.14 -0.92
N PRO A 35 -0.33 -3.35 -1.01
CA PRO A 35 -1.25 -2.49 -0.30
C PRO A 35 -1.16 -2.73 1.21
N VAL A 36 -1.22 -1.66 1.98
CA VAL A 36 -1.33 -1.70 3.45
C VAL A 36 -2.67 -1.12 3.85
N GLY A 37 -3.34 -1.79 4.79
CA GLY A 37 -4.64 -1.35 5.31
C GLY A 37 -5.83 -2.02 4.62
N ALA A 38 -6.68 -2.67 5.42
CA ALA A 38 -7.87 -3.33 4.92
C ALA A 38 -8.96 -2.34 4.46
N GLN A 39 -9.00 -1.11 4.98
CA GLN A 39 -9.96 -0.12 4.47
C GLN A 39 -9.62 0.26 3.03
N ALA A 40 -8.37 0.68 2.76
CA ALA A 40 -7.91 0.99 1.41
C ALA A 40 -8.13 -0.19 0.44
N VAL A 41 -7.76 -1.41 0.83
CA VAL A 41 -7.97 -2.61 -0.01
C VAL A 41 -9.46 -2.87 -0.26
N GLY A 42 -10.32 -2.74 0.76
CA GLY A 42 -11.76 -2.94 0.61
C GLY A 42 -12.39 -1.96 -0.39
N MET A 43 -11.82 -0.76 -0.51
CA MET A 43 -12.22 0.27 -1.49
C MET A 43 -11.46 0.19 -2.81
N GLY A 44 -10.87 -0.95 -3.17
CA GLY A 44 -10.21 -1.13 -4.46
C GLY A 44 -8.90 -0.38 -4.57
N GLN A 45 -8.21 -0.15 -3.44
CA GLN A 45 -6.97 0.64 -3.34
C GLN A 45 -7.16 2.13 -3.72
N THR A 46 -8.37 2.63 -3.54
CA THR A 46 -8.74 4.04 -3.75
C THR A 46 -8.57 4.78 -2.42
N ALA A 47 -7.42 5.41 -2.20
CA ALA A 47 -6.96 5.78 -0.87
C ALA A 47 -6.28 7.16 -0.77
N VAL A 48 -6.01 7.84 -1.88
CA VAL A 48 -5.25 9.11 -1.83
C VAL A 48 -6.01 10.23 -1.11
N ALA A 49 -7.33 10.19 -1.11
CA ALA A 49 -8.20 11.12 -0.39
C ALA A 49 -8.83 10.51 0.88
N LEU A 50 -8.36 9.36 1.35
CA LEU A 50 -8.82 8.77 2.61
C LEU A 50 -8.42 9.62 3.82
N ASP A 51 -9.29 9.58 4.84
CA ASP A 51 -9.15 10.33 6.07
C ASP A 51 -9.40 9.47 7.32
N GLY A 52 -8.94 9.99 8.46
CA GLY A 52 -9.33 9.53 9.78
C GLY A 52 -8.64 8.26 10.28
N ARG A 53 -7.59 7.76 9.60
CA ARG A 53 -6.86 6.55 10.01
C ARG A 53 -5.36 6.62 9.74
N GLY A 54 -4.59 5.89 10.53
CA GLY A 54 -3.13 5.75 10.43
C GLY A 54 -2.67 5.09 9.12
N GLU A 55 -3.48 4.21 8.52
CA GLU A 55 -3.14 3.58 7.24
C GLU A 55 -2.95 4.59 6.09
N ALA A 56 -3.47 5.81 6.23
CA ALA A 56 -3.26 6.88 5.27
C ALA A 56 -1.78 7.18 5.02
N ALA A 57 -0.89 6.92 5.99
CA ALA A 57 0.55 7.14 5.87
C ALA A 57 1.20 6.42 4.67
N PHE A 58 0.63 5.28 4.25
CA PHE A 58 1.11 4.47 3.11
C PHE A 58 0.53 4.92 1.75
N TRP A 59 -0.51 5.76 1.76
CA TRP A 59 -1.25 6.16 0.55
C TRP A 59 -1.17 7.65 0.27
N ASN A 60 -1.43 8.49 1.27
CA ASN A 60 -1.25 9.93 1.24
C ASN A 60 -1.00 10.41 2.68
N PRO A 61 0.24 10.82 3.03
CA PRO A 61 0.54 11.24 4.39
C PRO A 61 -0.30 12.44 4.87
N ALA A 62 -0.83 13.29 3.99
CA ALA A 62 -1.73 14.37 4.40
C ALA A 62 -3.01 13.86 5.07
N GLY A 63 -3.45 12.63 4.76
CA GLY A 63 -4.60 12.00 5.41
C GLY A 63 -4.40 11.83 6.92
N LEU A 64 -3.16 11.70 7.40
CA LEU A 64 -2.87 11.63 8.83
C LEU A 64 -3.28 12.91 9.58
N ALA A 65 -3.29 14.07 8.92
CA ALA A 65 -3.69 15.33 9.56
C ALA A 65 -5.13 15.29 10.09
N THR A 66 -5.96 14.39 9.55
CA THR A 66 -7.37 14.20 9.91
C THR A 66 -7.59 13.15 11.00
N LEU A 67 -6.52 12.61 11.59
CA LEU A 67 -6.59 11.59 12.62
C LEU A 67 -7.16 12.18 13.93
N PRO A 68 -8.31 11.68 14.43
CA PRO A 68 -9.01 12.32 15.54
C PRO A 68 -8.40 12.02 16.93
N LEU A 69 -7.76 10.86 17.07
CA LEU A 69 -7.22 10.30 18.32
C LEU A 69 -5.90 9.61 18.03
N GLY A 70 -5.09 9.33 19.07
CA GLY A 70 -3.93 8.46 18.90
C GLY A 70 -4.38 7.11 18.37
N GLU A 71 -3.60 6.50 17.46
CA GLU A 71 -3.95 5.21 16.88
C GLU A 71 -2.72 4.30 16.87
N PHE A 72 -2.89 3.10 17.43
CA PHE A 72 -2.04 1.96 17.14
C PHE A 72 -2.81 1.02 16.21
N ALA A 73 -2.17 0.55 15.14
CA ALA A 73 -2.78 -0.47 14.29
C ALA A 73 -1.79 -1.52 13.80
N LEU A 74 -2.26 -2.75 13.71
CA LEU A 74 -1.58 -3.87 13.07
C LEU A 74 -2.34 -4.23 11.80
N HIS A 75 -1.65 -4.17 10.66
CA HIS A 75 -2.13 -4.59 9.37
C HIS A 75 -1.40 -5.87 8.96
N SER A 76 -2.12 -6.88 8.46
CA SER A 76 -1.51 -8.12 8.01
C SER A 76 -2.25 -8.70 6.81
N ALA A 77 -1.50 -9.33 5.91
CA ALA A 77 -2.06 -10.07 4.79
C ALA A 77 -1.12 -11.17 4.29
N ASN A 78 -1.71 -12.27 3.82
CA ASN A 78 -0.98 -13.37 3.18
C ASN A 78 -1.15 -13.23 1.66
N LEU A 79 -0.13 -12.71 0.98
CA LEU A 79 -0.12 -12.52 -0.47
C LEU A 79 0.48 -13.75 -1.15
N ALA A 80 0.23 -13.90 -2.46
CA ALA A 80 0.90 -14.93 -3.25
C ALA A 80 2.43 -14.79 -3.27
N ALA A 81 2.93 -13.56 -3.13
CA ALA A 81 4.36 -13.27 -3.07
C ALA A 81 4.95 -13.43 -1.66
N GLY A 82 4.14 -13.54 -0.60
CA GLY A 82 4.65 -13.58 0.77
C GLY A 82 3.71 -12.95 1.79
N ASN A 83 4.06 -13.12 3.07
CA ASN A 83 3.31 -12.56 4.18
C ASN A 83 3.73 -11.12 4.43
N THR A 84 2.76 -10.26 4.66
CA THR A 84 2.97 -8.83 4.94
C THR A 84 2.47 -8.49 6.33
N SER A 85 3.19 -7.61 7.03
CA SER A 85 2.80 -7.13 8.36
C SER A 85 3.28 -5.70 8.57
N ALA A 86 2.38 -4.81 8.95
CA ALA A 86 2.69 -3.41 9.28
C ALA A 86 2.17 -3.08 10.68
N LEU A 87 3.06 -2.61 11.56
CA LEU A 87 2.71 -2.05 12.86
C LEU A 87 2.83 -0.53 12.77
N THR A 88 1.77 0.19 13.14
CA THR A 88 1.69 1.65 13.05
C THR A 88 1.40 2.27 14.41
N ALA A 89 1.92 3.48 14.61
CA ALA A 89 1.69 4.29 15.79
C ALA A 89 1.68 5.77 15.42
N PHE A 90 0.53 6.44 15.57
CA PHE A 90 0.37 7.86 15.25
C PHE A 90 -0.25 8.62 16.41
N PHE A 91 0.24 9.84 16.63
CA PHE A 91 -0.07 10.68 17.79
C PHE A 91 -0.48 12.06 17.30
N PRO A 92 -1.79 12.40 17.32
CA PRO A 92 -2.23 13.73 16.96
C PRO A 92 -1.95 14.73 18.09
N SER A 93 -1.50 15.92 17.71
CA SER A 93 -1.28 17.05 18.60
C SER A 93 -1.91 18.31 18.03
N ARG A 94 -2.72 19.00 18.83
CA ARG A 94 -3.41 20.24 18.42
C ARG A 94 -2.45 21.38 18.05
N ARG A 95 -1.19 21.34 18.50
CA ARG A 95 -0.22 22.43 18.30
C ARG A 95 0.66 22.24 17.08
N ILE A 96 1.05 20.99 16.81
CA ILE A 96 2.06 20.70 15.81
C ILE A 96 1.55 19.79 14.70
N GLY A 97 0.34 19.24 14.78
CA GLY A 97 -0.16 18.25 13.82
C GLY A 97 0.04 16.82 14.32
N VAL A 98 0.09 15.88 13.39
CA VAL A 98 0.18 14.43 13.67
C VAL A 98 1.57 13.94 13.35
N LEU A 99 2.15 13.20 14.28
CA LEU A 99 3.47 12.58 14.14
C LEU A 99 3.40 11.11 14.50
N GLY A 100 4.25 10.31 13.89
CA GLY A 100 4.30 8.88 14.18
C GLY A 100 5.08 8.13 13.13
N GLY A 101 4.88 6.82 13.11
CA GLY A 101 5.58 5.98 12.18
C GLY A 101 5.01 4.58 12.08
N ALA A 102 5.66 3.79 11.23
CA ALA A 102 5.33 2.41 11.02
C ALA A 102 6.59 1.55 10.81
N VAL A 103 6.44 0.28 11.14
CA VAL A 103 7.36 -0.78 10.77
C VAL A 103 6.60 -1.70 9.83
N TYR A 104 7.08 -1.85 8.60
CA TYR A 104 6.49 -2.71 7.58
C TYR A 104 7.46 -3.81 7.16
N LEU A 105 7.00 -5.05 7.24
CA LEU A 105 7.77 -6.26 6.94
C LEU A 105 7.03 -7.06 5.86
N VAL A 106 7.81 -7.54 4.89
CA VAL A 106 7.37 -8.54 3.93
C VAL A 106 8.33 -9.72 3.99
N ASP A 107 7.80 -10.89 4.33
CA ASP A 107 8.53 -12.15 4.39
C ASP A 107 8.05 -13.03 3.22
N TYR A 108 8.97 -13.37 2.31
CA TYR A 108 8.68 -14.17 1.12
C TYR A 108 8.68 -15.67 1.41
N GLY A 109 9.04 -16.07 2.62
CA GLY A 109 9.25 -17.45 3.00
C GLY A 109 10.66 -17.94 2.69
N ASP A 110 10.94 -19.16 3.14
CA ASP A 110 12.21 -19.83 2.91
C ASP A 110 12.14 -20.63 1.60
N GLU A 111 13.17 -20.51 0.77
CA GLU A 111 13.33 -21.28 -0.46
C GLU A 111 14.59 -22.14 -0.38
N ASP A 112 14.47 -23.43 -0.71
CA ASP A 112 15.62 -24.32 -0.80
C ASP A 112 16.31 -24.15 -2.18
N VAL A 113 17.63 -23.98 -2.15
CA VAL A 113 18.49 -23.95 -3.32
C VAL A 113 18.97 -25.37 -3.57
N ASN A 114 18.54 -25.95 -4.70
CA ASN A 114 18.87 -27.32 -5.07
C ASN A 114 20.04 -27.35 -6.06
N ASP A 115 20.90 -28.36 -5.94
CA ASP A 115 21.93 -28.64 -6.94
C ASP A 115 21.35 -29.27 -8.22
N SER A 116 22.21 -29.59 -9.19
CA SER A 116 21.81 -30.23 -10.45
C SER A 116 21.21 -31.63 -10.30
N THR A 117 21.33 -32.24 -9.12
CA THR A 117 20.75 -33.54 -8.77
C THR A 117 19.42 -33.42 -8.02
N GLY A 118 19.00 -32.19 -7.70
CA GLY A 118 17.77 -31.93 -6.94
C GLY A 118 17.97 -31.98 -5.42
N THR A 119 19.22 -32.06 -4.94
CA THR A 119 19.53 -32.07 -3.50
C THR A 119 19.60 -30.64 -2.98
N ALA A 120 18.89 -30.33 -1.89
CA ALA A 120 18.97 -29.03 -1.24
C ALA A 120 20.37 -28.80 -0.63
N ILE A 121 21.11 -27.84 -1.19
CA ILE A 121 22.48 -27.49 -0.77
C ILE A 121 22.52 -26.21 0.07
N ALA A 122 21.53 -25.35 -0.07
CA ALA A 122 21.37 -24.14 0.73
C ALA A 122 19.89 -23.79 0.90
N ARG A 123 19.62 -22.85 1.81
CA ARG A 123 18.29 -22.26 2.01
C ARG A 123 18.43 -20.76 2.06
N ILE A 124 17.59 -20.07 1.29
CA ILE A 124 17.52 -18.62 1.25
C ILE A 124 16.22 -18.12 1.87
N ALA A 125 16.27 -16.97 2.53
CA ALA A 125 15.11 -16.33 3.14
C ALA A 125 15.09 -14.84 2.75
N PRO A 126 14.41 -14.49 1.65
CA PRO A 126 14.24 -13.10 1.23
C PRO A 126 13.26 -12.36 2.14
N ARG A 127 13.65 -11.18 2.62
CA ARG A 127 12.83 -10.30 3.46
C ARG A 127 13.03 -8.85 3.05
N ASN A 128 11.94 -8.09 3.15
CA ASN A 128 11.94 -6.65 2.95
C ASN A 128 11.43 -5.95 4.20
N PHE A 129 12.09 -4.85 4.55
CA PHE A 129 11.77 -4.05 5.72
C PHE A 129 11.67 -2.58 5.34
N GLU A 130 10.68 -1.90 5.88
CA GLU A 130 10.48 -0.47 5.77
C GLU A 130 10.24 0.12 7.15
N LEU A 131 11.07 1.11 7.52
CA LEU A 131 10.76 2.04 8.60
C LEU A 131 10.18 3.31 7.99
N LEU A 132 9.00 3.68 8.42
CA LEU A 132 8.29 4.86 7.97
C LEU A 132 8.14 5.83 9.15
N ALA A 133 8.50 7.08 8.94
CA ALA A 133 8.25 8.18 9.87
C ALA A 133 7.44 9.25 9.14
N SER A 134 6.32 9.67 9.71
CA SER A 134 5.42 10.62 9.05
C SER A 134 5.08 11.80 9.94
N TYR A 135 4.88 12.92 9.26
CA TYR A 135 4.36 14.14 9.83
C TYR A 135 3.26 14.70 8.92
N ALA A 136 2.16 15.14 9.50
CA ALA A 136 1.07 15.75 8.77
C ALA A 136 0.40 16.86 9.57
N THR A 137 -0.10 17.88 8.88
CA THR A 137 -0.73 19.04 9.52
C THR A 137 -1.78 19.67 8.62
N GLU A 138 -2.77 20.31 9.25
CA GLU A 138 -3.74 21.15 8.57
C GLU A 138 -3.16 22.58 8.48
N LEU A 139 -2.89 23.07 7.27
CA LEU A 139 -2.48 24.47 7.08
C LEU A 139 -3.67 25.42 7.12
N SER A 140 -4.86 24.91 6.78
CA SER A 140 -6.14 25.61 6.92
C SER A 140 -7.25 24.58 7.15
N PRO A 141 -8.46 25.00 7.55
CA PRO A 141 -9.59 24.08 7.72
C PRO A 141 -9.96 23.27 6.46
N ALA A 142 -9.49 23.72 5.29
CA ALA A 142 -9.76 23.08 4.01
C ALA A 142 -8.52 22.43 3.39
N PHE A 143 -7.33 22.54 3.99
CA PHE A 143 -6.09 22.09 3.37
C PHE A 143 -5.16 21.40 4.37
N ALA A 144 -4.81 20.15 4.05
CA ALA A 144 -3.87 19.34 4.80
C ALA A 144 -2.66 18.97 3.95
N LEU A 145 -1.49 18.91 4.59
CA LEU A 145 -0.24 18.44 4.01
C LEU A 145 0.35 17.33 4.87
N GLY A 146 1.13 16.46 4.24
CA GLY A 146 1.92 15.48 4.95
C GLY A 146 3.16 15.08 4.19
N VAL A 147 4.14 14.59 4.95
CA VAL A 147 5.38 14.03 4.46
C VAL A 147 5.67 12.73 5.22
N SER A 148 6.16 11.72 4.51
CA SER A 148 6.71 10.51 5.10
C SER A 148 8.14 10.33 4.63
N TYR A 149 9.01 9.95 5.55
CA TYR A 149 10.34 9.45 5.26
C TYR A 149 10.36 7.94 5.43
N LYS A 150 11.01 7.24 4.49
CA LYS A 150 11.13 5.78 4.46
C LYS A 150 12.59 5.37 4.44
N LEU A 151 12.96 4.48 5.34
CA LEU A 151 14.20 3.70 5.27
C LEU A 151 13.84 2.28 4.83
N VAL A 152 14.32 1.89 3.66
CA VAL A 152 13.98 0.63 3.01
C VAL A 152 15.18 -0.28 3.01
N GLU A 153 15.01 -1.50 3.49
CA GLU A 153 16.02 -2.55 3.50
C GLU A 153 15.51 -3.78 2.75
N PHE A 154 16.29 -4.23 1.77
CA PHE A 154 16.16 -5.53 1.14
C PHE A 154 17.24 -6.44 1.69
N ARG A 155 16.86 -7.64 2.15
CA ARG A 155 17.79 -8.62 2.70
C ARG A 155 17.46 -10.02 2.20
N VAL A 156 18.49 -10.75 1.80
CA VAL A 156 18.41 -12.18 1.52
C VAL A 156 19.40 -12.87 2.44
N ASP A 157 18.86 -13.57 3.44
CA ASP A 157 19.66 -14.45 4.28
C ASP A 157 19.88 -15.77 3.57
N CYS A 158 21.05 -16.38 3.75
CA CYS A 158 21.36 -17.70 3.21
C CYS A 158 22.04 -18.58 4.27
N SER A 159 21.70 -19.87 4.27
CA SER A 159 22.30 -20.90 5.12
C SER A 159 22.65 -22.14 4.29
N GLY A 160 23.76 -22.82 4.60
CA GLY A 160 24.29 -23.94 3.79
C GLY A 160 25.36 -23.49 2.78
N ASP A 161 25.39 -24.12 1.60
CA ASP A 161 26.34 -23.79 0.53
C ASP A 161 25.85 -22.63 -0.35
N CYS A 162 26.08 -21.40 0.13
CA CYS A 162 25.64 -20.17 -0.53
C CYS A 162 26.55 -19.69 -1.68
N ARG A 163 27.41 -20.56 -2.22
CA ARG A 163 28.33 -20.19 -3.32
C ARG A 163 27.59 -19.85 -4.61
N GLN A 164 26.43 -20.46 -4.83
CA GLN A 164 25.61 -20.25 -6.03
C GLN A 164 24.62 -19.09 -5.90
N VAL A 165 24.17 -18.79 -4.68
CA VAL A 165 23.24 -17.69 -4.37
C VAL A 165 23.77 -16.92 -3.17
N PRO A 166 24.58 -15.86 -3.37
CA PRO A 166 25.14 -15.11 -2.26
C PRO A 166 24.04 -14.36 -1.50
N ALA A 167 24.16 -14.34 -0.18
CA ALA A 167 23.38 -13.44 0.66
C ALA A 167 23.61 -11.99 0.25
N GLY A 168 22.57 -11.16 0.33
CA GLY A 168 22.60 -9.79 -0.15
C GLY A 168 21.85 -8.85 0.79
N ARG A 169 22.36 -7.63 0.96
CA ARG A 169 21.71 -6.58 1.74
C ARG A 169 21.82 -5.25 1.00
N GLY A 170 20.69 -4.61 0.75
CA GLY A 170 20.60 -3.27 0.18
C GLY A 170 19.77 -2.36 1.09
N VAL A 171 20.22 -1.12 1.28
CA VAL A 171 19.48 -0.11 2.04
C VAL A 171 19.33 1.14 1.17
N THR A 172 18.16 1.74 1.20
CA THR A 172 17.88 2.99 0.50
C THR A 172 16.87 3.84 1.27
N HIS A 173 16.69 5.06 0.80
CA HIS A 173 15.86 6.09 1.41
C HIS A 173 14.84 6.59 0.40
N ALA A 174 13.61 6.84 0.87
CA ALA A 174 12.56 7.45 0.06
C ALA A 174 11.74 8.47 0.84
N LEU A 175 11.03 9.31 0.09
CA LEU A 175 10.10 10.30 0.58
C LEU A 175 8.74 10.13 -0.10
N ASP A 176 7.69 10.29 0.70
CA ASP A 176 6.35 10.50 0.21
C ASP A 176 5.90 11.91 0.61
N ILE A 177 5.24 12.61 -0.30
CA ILE A 177 4.66 13.92 -0.05
C ILE A 177 3.21 13.87 -0.51
N GLY A 178 2.32 14.41 0.29
CA GLY A 178 0.91 14.42 -0.02
C GLY A 178 0.22 15.70 0.41
N GLY A 179 -0.88 15.98 -0.28
CA GLY A 179 -1.80 17.06 0.04
C GLY A 179 -3.23 16.58 -0.09
N GLN A 180 -4.12 17.14 0.72
CA GLN A 180 -5.55 16.96 0.61
C GLN A 180 -6.26 18.30 0.75
N PHE A 181 -7.28 18.52 -0.07
CA PHE A 181 -8.12 19.71 -0.01
C PHE A 181 -9.59 19.33 0.07
N THR A 182 -10.37 20.04 0.89
CA THR A 182 -11.82 19.81 1.03
C THR A 182 -12.61 20.97 0.45
N VAL A 183 -13.70 20.66 -0.25
CA VAL A 183 -14.57 21.60 -0.96
C VAL A 183 -16.03 21.23 -0.72
N GLY A 184 -16.90 22.24 -0.77
CA GLY A 184 -18.34 22.08 -0.71
C GLY A 184 -18.90 22.09 0.71
N PRO A 185 -20.23 22.00 0.86
CA PRO A 185 -20.90 22.09 2.14
C PRO A 185 -20.38 21.04 3.12
N ARG A 186 -19.91 21.47 4.29
CA ARG A 186 -19.33 20.60 5.34
C ARG A 186 -18.13 19.74 4.87
N GLY A 187 -17.44 20.15 3.80
CA GLY A 187 -16.30 19.38 3.25
C GLY A 187 -16.70 18.08 2.58
N ALA A 188 -17.89 18.04 1.94
CA ALA A 188 -18.41 16.84 1.28
C ALA A 188 -17.48 16.26 0.22
N LEU A 189 -16.74 17.09 -0.52
CA LEU A 189 -15.74 16.63 -1.47
C LEU A 189 -14.34 16.80 -0.87
N ARG A 190 -13.57 15.73 -0.79
CA ARG A 190 -12.13 15.77 -0.54
C ARG A 190 -11.38 15.32 -1.78
N VAL A 191 -10.35 16.05 -2.15
CA VAL A 191 -9.45 15.69 -3.24
C VAL A 191 -8.05 15.55 -2.68
N GLY A 192 -7.33 14.53 -3.12
CA GLY A 192 -5.99 14.19 -2.67
C GLY A 192 -5.02 14.10 -3.84
N VAL A 193 -3.80 14.52 -3.58
CA VAL A 193 -2.65 14.31 -4.46
C VAL A 193 -1.52 13.76 -3.61
N ALA A 194 -0.84 12.72 -4.07
CA ALA A 194 0.34 12.18 -3.42
C ALA A 194 1.39 11.78 -4.45
N VAL A 195 2.64 12.05 -4.09
CA VAL A 195 3.82 11.52 -4.76
C VAL A 195 4.52 10.61 -3.77
N ARG A 196 4.71 9.35 -4.12
CA ARG A 196 5.19 8.28 -3.22
C ARG A 196 6.45 7.64 -3.74
N ASN A 197 7.25 7.10 -2.83
CA ASN A 197 8.44 6.30 -3.06
C ASN A 197 9.52 7.02 -3.89
N VAL A 198 9.61 8.35 -3.78
CA VAL A 198 10.66 9.12 -4.46
C VAL A 198 11.93 9.04 -3.63
N GLY A 199 12.99 8.46 -4.19
CA GLY A 199 14.18 8.20 -3.41
C GLY A 199 15.38 7.74 -4.24
N PHE A 200 16.43 7.33 -3.53
CA PHE A 200 17.65 6.82 -4.17
C PHE A 200 17.42 5.40 -4.71
N GLN A 201 18.15 5.04 -5.76
CA GLN A 201 18.12 3.69 -6.32
C GLN A 201 18.57 2.68 -5.26
N LEU A 202 17.89 1.54 -5.20
CA LEU A 202 18.26 0.44 -4.30
C LEU A 202 19.52 -0.23 -4.85
N GLN A 203 20.61 -0.14 -4.10
CA GLN A 203 21.87 -0.80 -4.42
C GLN A 203 22.05 -2.04 -3.54
N VAL A 204 22.06 -3.24 -4.15
CA VAL A 204 22.35 -4.50 -3.46
C VAL A 204 23.82 -4.92 -3.67
N ASN A 205 24.28 -4.91 -4.92
CA ASN A 205 25.66 -5.32 -5.26
C ASN A 205 26.58 -4.12 -5.50
N ASN A 206 26.30 -3.34 -6.54
CA ASN A 206 27.09 -2.19 -6.94
C ASN A 206 26.21 -1.11 -7.58
N ARG A 207 26.76 0.11 -7.68
CA ARG A 207 26.02 1.29 -8.14
C ARG A 207 25.49 1.15 -9.56
N ASP A 208 26.24 0.49 -10.44
CA ASP A 208 25.87 0.33 -11.86
C ASP A 208 24.71 -0.67 -12.05
N GLN A 209 24.43 -1.49 -11.03
CA GLN A 209 23.30 -2.41 -10.95
C GLN A 209 22.19 -1.93 -10.02
N ALA A 210 22.21 -0.66 -9.58
CA ALA A 210 21.19 -0.15 -8.68
C ALA A 210 19.85 0.04 -9.41
N ASP A 211 18.76 -0.45 -8.80
CA ASP A 211 17.44 -0.39 -9.40
C ASP A 211 16.62 0.80 -8.84
N PRO A 212 15.91 1.57 -9.68
CA PRO A 212 15.08 2.69 -9.23
C PRO A 212 13.90 2.23 -8.38
N LEU A 213 13.53 3.02 -7.37
CA LEU A 213 12.32 2.78 -6.59
C LEU A 213 11.05 2.97 -7.43
N PRO A 214 9.96 2.27 -7.11
CA PRO A 214 8.70 2.37 -7.82
C PRO A 214 7.95 3.64 -7.39
N ALA A 215 8.50 4.80 -7.78
CA ALA A 215 7.93 6.10 -7.50
C ALA A 215 6.60 6.25 -8.23
N ARG A 216 5.58 6.82 -7.56
CA ARG A 216 4.22 6.92 -8.09
C ARG A 216 3.62 8.30 -7.84
N VAL A 217 2.81 8.76 -8.77
CA VAL A 217 1.90 9.90 -8.58
C VAL A 217 0.47 9.41 -8.55
N VAL A 218 -0.29 9.85 -7.56
CA VAL A 218 -1.70 9.52 -7.41
C VAL A 218 -2.49 10.79 -7.23
N VAL A 219 -3.59 10.91 -7.96
CA VAL A 219 -4.58 11.98 -7.82
C VAL A 219 -5.94 11.33 -7.68
N GLY A 220 -6.77 11.82 -6.79
CA GLY A 220 -8.07 11.21 -6.56
C GLY A 220 -8.97 12.04 -5.67
N ALA A 221 -10.19 11.57 -5.50
CA ALA A 221 -11.20 12.28 -4.74
C ALA A 221 -12.14 11.32 -4.01
N ILE A 222 -12.69 11.78 -2.89
CA ILE A 222 -13.76 11.14 -2.14
C ILE A 222 -14.89 12.14 -1.95
N TYR A 223 -16.09 11.75 -2.37
CA TYR A 223 -17.33 12.50 -2.14
C TYR A 223 -18.18 11.80 -1.08
N SER A 224 -18.52 12.51 -0.01
CA SER A 224 -19.24 12.00 1.15
C SER A 224 -20.66 12.56 1.20
N VAL A 225 -21.63 11.66 1.32
CA VAL A 225 -23.05 11.97 1.48
C VAL A 225 -23.51 11.42 2.83
N SER A 226 -23.99 12.30 3.70
CA SER A 226 -24.57 11.91 5.00
C SER A 226 -26.07 12.07 4.96
N PHE A 227 -26.78 11.02 5.35
CA PHE A 227 -28.24 11.00 5.41
C PHE A 227 -28.70 11.31 6.84
N ARG A 228 -29.80 12.06 6.95
CA ARG A 228 -30.47 12.26 8.25
C ARG A 228 -31.14 10.94 8.67
N PRO A 229 -31.36 10.72 9.99
CA PRO A 229 -32.14 9.58 10.46
C PRO A 229 -33.51 9.54 9.77
N LEU A 230 -33.99 8.34 9.45
CA LEU A 230 -35.37 8.14 8.97
C LEU A 230 -36.37 8.66 10.03
N PRO A 231 -37.55 9.16 9.65
CA PRO A 231 -38.58 9.53 10.61
C PRO A 231 -38.93 8.33 11.50
N GLY A 232 -38.66 8.44 12.81
CA GLY A 232 -38.81 7.34 13.79
C GLY A 232 -37.50 6.68 14.25
N GLY A 233 -36.35 7.04 13.66
CA GLY A 233 -35.03 6.62 14.14
C GLY A 233 -34.55 7.48 15.31
N GLY A 234 -33.73 6.91 16.20
CA GLY A 234 -33.12 7.65 17.30
C GLY A 234 -32.10 8.66 16.79
N ASP A 235 -31.80 9.70 17.59
CA ASP A 235 -30.81 10.77 17.28
C ASP A 235 -29.40 10.24 16.90
N GLY A 236 -29.12 8.94 17.13
CA GLY A 236 -27.87 8.26 16.78
C GLY A 236 -27.79 7.68 15.37
N ASP A 237 -28.90 7.51 14.64
CA ASP A 237 -28.93 6.76 13.38
C ASP A 237 -28.45 7.58 12.18
N ARG A 238 -27.12 7.65 12.05
CA ARG A 238 -26.46 8.31 10.93
C ARG A 238 -25.96 7.27 9.92
N PHE A 239 -26.45 7.38 8.70
CA PHE A 239 -25.94 6.62 7.56
C PHE A 239 -25.09 7.55 6.68
N ASP A 240 -23.90 7.10 6.29
CA ASP A 240 -23.05 7.82 5.35
C ASP A 240 -22.62 6.94 4.19
N VAL A 241 -22.50 7.54 3.01
CA VAL A 241 -21.99 6.89 1.81
C VAL A 241 -20.85 7.73 1.27
N ARG A 242 -19.73 7.09 0.94
CA ARG A 242 -18.57 7.73 0.32
C ARG A 242 -18.29 7.09 -1.02
N PHE A 243 -18.11 7.91 -2.04
CA PHE A 243 -17.69 7.49 -3.37
C PHE A 243 -16.26 7.98 -3.60
N ALA A 244 -15.37 7.09 -3.99
CA ALA A 244 -13.96 7.35 -4.18
C ALA A 244 -13.55 7.04 -5.62
N ALA A 245 -12.64 7.86 -6.17
CA ALA A 245 -11.99 7.57 -7.44
C ALA A 245 -10.54 8.08 -7.44
N ASP A 246 -9.60 7.22 -7.83
CA ASP A 246 -8.17 7.54 -7.90
C ASP A 246 -7.62 7.20 -9.30
N ILE A 247 -6.65 7.99 -9.73
CA ILE A 247 -5.80 7.76 -10.90
C ILE A 247 -4.36 7.64 -10.38
N ASP A 248 -3.75 6.48 -10.59
CA ASP A 248 -2.42 6.13 -10.11
C ASP A 248 -1.51 5.85 -11.32
N SER A 249 -0.37 6.56 -11.40
CA SER A 249 0.60 6.40 -12.49
C SER A 249 2.02 6.25 -11.93
N PRO A 250 2.90 5.45 -12.58
CA PRO A 250 4.33 5.52 -12.30
C PRO A 250 4.86 6.94 -12.53
N TRP A 251 5.73 7.41 -11.65
CA TRP A 251 6.36 8.71 -11.75
C TRP A 251 7.36 8.73 -12.91
N GLY A 252 7.32 9.79 -13.73
CA GLY A 252 8.25 9.96 -14.86
C GLY A 252 7.97 9.07 -16.08
N GLN A 253 6.88 8.30 -16.07
CA GLN A 253 6.45 7.50 -17.22
C GLN A 253 5.08 7.96 -17.69
N VAL A 254 4.89 8.02 -19.01
CA VAL A 254 3.65 8.47 -19.63
C VAL A 254 2.98 7.27 -20.30
N GLY A 255 1.68 7.09 -20.09
CA GLY A 255 0.85 6.17 -20.87
C GLY A 255 0.30 4.94 -20.15
N SER A 256 0.57 4.73 -18.86
CA SER A 256 0.07 3.58 -18.08
C SER A 256 -0.73 3.95 -16.82
N PRO A 257 -1.72 4.88 -16.88
CA PRO A 257 -2.53 5.20 -15.72
C PRO A 257 -3.42 4.03 -15.31
N GLN A 258 -3.49 3.77 -14.00
CA GLN A 258 -4.40 2.83 -13.38
C GLN A 258 -5.55 3.62 -12.74
N MET A 259 -6.78 3.26 -13.05
CA MET A 259 -7.96 3.88 -12.46
C MET A 259 -8.51 2.99 -11.36
N ARG A 260 -9.00 3.58 -10.27
CA ARG A 260 -9.57 2.84 -9.14
C ARG A 260 -10.83 3.53 -8.67
N PHE A 261 -11.82 2.73 -8.29
CA PHE A 261 -13.08 3.22 -7.75
C PHE A 261 -13.39 2.50 -6.45
N GLY A 262 -13.97 3.23 -5.51
CA GLY A 262 -14.35 2.72 -4.19
C GLY A 262 -15.68 3.26 -3.72
N VAL A 263 -16.38 2.48 -2.92
CA VAL A 263 -17.59 2.87 -2.21
C VAL A 263 -17.46 2.42 -0.75
N ASP A 264 -17.73 3.31 0.20
CA ASP A 264 -17.80 3.01 1.64
C ASP A 264 -19.19 3.36 2.16
N LEU A 265 -19.92 2.36 2.66
CA LEU A 265 -21.25 2.48 3.26
C LEU A 265 -21.10 2.35 4.78
N GLY A 266 -21.34 3.44 5.51
CA GLY A 266 -21.22 3.52 6.95
C GLY A 266 -22.58 3.53 7.64
N TYR A 267 -22.77 2.64 8.61
CA TYR A 267 -23.80 2.77 9.64
C TYR A 267 -23.15 3.22 10.94
N GLN A 268 -23.38 4.48 11.29
CA GLN A 268 -22.73 5.19 12.39
C GLN A 268 -21.19 5.06 12.28
N ARG A 269 -20.51 4.86 13.42
CA ARG A 269 -19.09 4.46 13.44
C ARG A 269 -18.91 2.95 13.61
N LEU A 270 -19.99 2.21 13.80
CA LEU A 270 -19.96 0.81 14.22
C LEU A 270 -19.64 -0.12 13.07
N VAL A 271 -20.35 0.01 11.94
CA VAL A 271 -20.22 -0.93 10.83
C VAL A 271 -20.00 -0.18 9.53
N ARG A 272 -19.03 -0.65 8.74
CA ARG A 272 -18.69 -0.12 7.43
C ARG A 272 -18.60 -1.25 6.42
N VAL A 273 -19.32 -1.16 5.31
CA VAL A 273 -19.25 -2.12 4.20
C VAL A 273 -18.65 -1.41 3.01
N ARG A 274 -17.61 -2.01 2.44
CA ARG A 274 -16.81 -1.40 1.37
C ARG A 274 -16.81 -2.28 0.15
N GLY A 275 -16.89 -1.65 -1.00
CA GLY A 275 -16.68 -2.27 -2.29
C GLY A 275 -15.73 -1.42 -3.11
N GLY A 276 -14.96 -2.04 -3.99
CA GLY A 276 -14.10 -1.32 -4.90
C GLY A 276 -13.76 -2.12 -6.14
N TYR A 277 -13.15 -1.43 -7.11
CA TYR A 277 -12.68 -2.04 -8.33
C TYR A 277 -11.41 -1.33 -8.80
N ALA A 278 -10.36 -2.10 -9.02
CA ALA A 278 -9.13 -1.61 -9.64
C ALA A 278 -9.15 -1.93 -11.14
N PHE A 279 -9.00 -0.88 -11.96
CA PHE A 279 -8.77 -0.96 -13.40
C PHE A 279 -7.29 -0.70 -13.64
N ALA A 280 -6.50 -1.75 -13.55
CA ALA A 280 -5.08 -1.71 -13.84
C ALA A 280 -4.85 -2.23 -15.27
N GLY A 281 -4.64 -1.31 -16.22
CA GLY A 281 -4.29 -1.66 -17.60
C GLY A 281 -2.86 -2.20 -17.73
N GLY A 282 -2.60 -3.03 -18.75
CA GLY A 282 -1.28 -3.59 -19.07
C GLY A 282 -1.02 -5.00 -18.50
N SER A 283 0.12 -5.60 -18.85
CA SER A 283 0.53 -6.95 -18.41
C SER A 283 1.01 -7.02 -16.95
N ALA A 284 1.18 -5.87 -16.30
CA ALA A 284 1.73 -5.71 -14.95
C ALA A 284 0.67 -5.45 -13.87
N GLY A 285 -0.51 -4.98 -14.28
CA GLY A 285 -1.55 -4.49 -13.38
C GLY A 285 -2.53 -5.60 -12.99
N LEU A 286 -2.77 -5.77 -11.69
CA LEU A 286 -3.86 -6.63 -11.21
C LEU A 286 -5.15 -5.83 -11.18
N SER A 287 -6.12 -6.21 -12.00
CA SER A 287 -7.46 -5.62 -12.03
C SER A 287 -8.43 -6.47 -11.23
N GLY A 288 -9.52 -5.90 -10.74
CA GLY A 288 -10.61 -6.70 -10.19
C GLY A 288 -11.34 -6.04 -9.03
N PRO A 289 -12.46 -6.67 -8.62
CA PRO A 289 -13.26 -6.16 -7.53
C PRO A 289 -12.61 -6.46 -6.18
N SER A 290 -12.99 -5.68 -5.18
CA SER A 290 -12.64 -5.89 -3.78
C SER A 290 -13.86 -5.69 -2.91
N VAL A 291 -13.91 -6.40 -1.79
CA VAL A 291 -14.90 -6.19 -0.73
C VAL A 291 -14.21 -6.02 0.60
N GLY A 292 -14.81 -5.24 1.49
CA GLY A 292 -14.33 -5.09 2.86
C GLY A 292 -15.44 -4.85 3.87
N LEU A 293 -15.16 -5.22 5.11
CA LEU A 293 -16.03 -5.03 6.26
C LEU A 293 -15.21 -4.41 7.39
N GLY A 294 -15.72 -3.35 7.99
CA GLY A 294 -15.15 -2.72 9.18
C GLY A 294 -16.13 -2.74 10.33
N ILE A 295 -15.66 -3.13 11.51
CA ILE A 295 -16.41 -3.05 12.75
C ILE A 295 -15.61 -2.19 13.74
N THR A 296 -16.28 -1.28 14.43
CA THR A 296 -15.68 -0.48 15.51
C THR A 296 -16.56 -0.58 16.75
N SER A 297 -15.94 -0.82 17.90
CA SER A 297 -16.61 -0.81 19.21
C SER A 297 -15.71 -0.07 20.21
N GLY A 298 -16.17 1.12 20.63
CA GLY A 298 -15.37 2.01 21.47
C GLY A 298 -14.04 2.38 20.82
N ALA A 299 -12.94 2.09 21.51
CA ALA A 299 -11.57 2.33 21.06
C ALA A 299 -11.08 1.29 20.03
N ILE A 300 -11.69 0.12 19.97
CA ILE A 300 -11.19 -1.00 19.17
C ILE A 300 -11.90 -1.01 17.82
N GLY A 301 -11.14 -1.30 16.76
CA GLY A 301 -11.74 -1.62 15.49
C GLY A 301 -11.00 -2.69 14.72
N VAL A 302 -11.76 -3.41 13.91
CA VAL A 302 -11.27 -4.49 13.06
C VAL A 302 -11.79 -4.27 11.66
N ASP A 303 -10.92 -4.32 10.66
CA ASP A 303 -11.30 -4.33 9.26
C ASP A 303 -10.76 -5.59 8.58
N LEU A 304 -11.59 -6.13 7.71
CA LEU A 304 -11.29 -7.25 6.83
C LEU A 304 -11.49 -6.80 5.41
N ALA A 305 -10.61 -7.21 4.51
CA ALA A 305 -10.81 -6.99 3.08
C ALA A 305 -10.27 -8.15 2.25
N ARG A 306 -10.89 -8.35 1.09
CA ARG A 306 -10.50 -9.36 0.13
C ARG A 306 -10.60 -8.79 -1.28
N PRO A 307 -9.48 -8.61 -1.98
CA PRO A 307 -9.50 -8.34 -3.41
C PRO A 307 -9.61 -9.66 -4.20
N PHE A 308 -10.31 -9.59 -5.32
CA PHE A 308 -10.49 -10.68 -6.27
C PHE A 308 -9.73 -10.31 -7.55
N LEU A 309 -8.41 -10.47 -7.48
CA LEU A 309 -7.49 -9.99 -8.51
C LEU A 309 -7.52 -10.92 -9.72
N GLN A 310 -7.62 -10.32 -10.90
CA GLN A 310 -7.57 -10.95 -12.21
C GLN A 310 -6.47 -10.26 -13.03
N GLY A 311 -5.59 -11.05 -13.62
CA GLY A 311 -4.52 -10.59 -14.50
C GLY A 311 -4.26 -11.62 -15.59
N ALA A 312 -3.58 -11.21 -16.67
CA ALA A 312 -3.28 -12.06 -17.81
C ALA A 312 -2.40 -13.26 -17.40
N GLY A 313 -3.03 -14.38 -17.04
CA GLY A 313 -2.38 -15.68 -16.83
C GLY A 313 -2.07 -16.10 -15.40
N LEU A 314 -2.42 -15.31 -14.37
CA LEU A 314 -2.18 -15.66 -12.96
C LEU A 314 -3.49 -15.65 -12.16
N VAL A 315 -3.99 -16.84 -11.83
CA VAL A 315 -5.00 -17.02 -10.78
C VAL A 315 -4.24 -17.10 -9.46
N THR A 316 -4.00 -15.95 -8.83
CA THR A 316 -3.44 -15.93 -7.47
C THR A 316 -4.54 -16.21 -6.46
N PRO A 317 -4.28 -16.96 -5.37
CA PRO A 317 -5.23 -17.08 -4.27
C PRO A 317 -5.59 -15.69 -3.74
N ASN A 318 -6.89 -15.40 -3.63
CA ASN A 318 -7.41 -14.09 -3.20
C ASN A 318 -7.00 -13.83 -1.75
N PRO A 319 -6.06 -12.90 -1.48
CA PRO A 319 -5.49 -12.69 -0.17
C PRO A 319 -6.52 -12.08 0.78
N THR A 320 -6.42 -12.41 2.07
CA THR A 320 -7.22 -11.76 3.11
C THR A 320 -6.37 -10.73 3.82
N PHE A 321 -6.84 -9.49 3.85
CA PHE A 321 -6.26 -8.38 4.60
C PHE A 321 -7.01 -8.22 5.91
N ILE A 322 -6.27 -8.08 7.00
CA ILE A 322 -6.79 -7.86 8.34
C ILE A 322 -6.13 -6.61 8.89
N SER A 323 -6.92 -5.73 9.51
CA SER A 323 -6.41 -4.55 10.21
C SER A 323 -7.07 -4.45 11.57
N PHE A 324 -6.26 -4.55 12.61
CA PHE A 324 -6.70 -4.35 14.00
C PHE A 324 -6.20 -3.00 14.48
N ARG A 325 -7.06 -2.17 15.06
CA ARG A 325 -6.70 -0.85 15.59
C ARG A 325 -7.19 -0.63 17.01
N VAL A 326 -6.46 0.21 17.72
CA VAL A 326 -6.83 0.76 19.03
C VAL A 326 -6.61 2.27 19.00
N ALA A 327 -7.69 3.02 19.21
CA ALA A 327 -7.69 4.48 19.32
C ALA A 327 -7.66 4.94 20.79
N PHE A 328 -6.92 5.99 21.11
CA PHE A 328 -6.73 6.49 22.48
C PHE A 328 -6.58 8.02 22.57
#